data_AF-A0A248TGM8-F1
#
_entry.id   AF-A0A248TGM8-F1
#
_cell.length_a   1.000
_cell.length_b   1.000
_cell.length_c   1.000
_cell.angle_alpha   90.00
_cell.angle_beta   90.00
_cell.angle_gamma   90.00
#
_symmetry.space_group_name_H-M   'P 1'
#
loop_
_entity.id
_entity.type
_entity.pdbx_description
1 polymer ?
#
loop_
_entity_poly.entity_id
_entity_poly.type
_entity_poly.pdbx_seq_one_letter_code
_entity_poly.pdbx_strand_id
1 'polypeptide(L)'
;MYSLRKINGGYGGKQVIHDVSFEVEKGQLFGILGPNGSGKSTVLKMLSGLIPVTSGEVYLKDQPVQNYNTKEIAKIVAVLPQHAEHSFSYTVKEIVSLGRYAHQSGWFQTWSEDDEEVVQRSMKQTGVQHFAHKNITELSGGERQRVFLAQSLAQEPEILLLDEPTNHLDLSYQKELLDMLKEWTEKKGLTVISIFHDLNLAGLYCDQIVLLNDGKIVCNDKPNEVLQEARIIEVYETEVKKHGHPKVPAPQVVLIPEEKWHNEEIITPAILMVNEEYITLQSAQPLRVMSSGVVGSGIGWYQTFVNRHVDKSYNCDDFYEEMVDFLIEKGFEPSETVGMMTAVYTDDVIYEFYEMDLFSVLIVVTAGVGNAVDASMASKHREVVTPGTINSWIFVNGHLSEEAFIQAMMTATEAKAKVLMDLEVRDKETGTVATGTSTDSILVAATQSGEKIDFAGTVTPLGKIIGKGIYECTQKAIHKSRKRKKETDDD
;
A
#
# COMPACT_ATOMS: atom_id res chain seq x y z
N MET A 1 -11.55 -23.25 -19.32
CA MET A 1 -10.10 -23.49 -19.15
C MET A 1 -9.39 -23.15 -20.44
N TYR A 2 -8.29 -22.39 -20.36
CA TYR A 2 -7.36 -22.13 -21.45
C TYR A 2 -5.95 -22.55 -21.01
N SER A 3 -5.28 -23.47 -21.69
CA SER A 3 -3.97 -23.97 -21.26
C SER A 3 -2.94 -24.03 -22.37
N LEU A 4 -1.69 -23.75 -22.01
CA LEU A 4 -0.47 -23.95 -22.82
C LEU A 4 0.31 -25.14 -22.25
N ARG A 5 0.77 -26.03 -23.12
CA ARG A 5 1.59 -27.18 -22.74
C ARG A 5 2.87 -27.21 -23.56
N LYS A 6 3.99 -26.94 -22.90
CA LYS A 6 5.36 -26.98 -23.44
C LYS A 6 5.53 -26.17 -24.72
N ILE A 7 4.97 -24.95 -24.72
CA ILE A 7 4.94 -24.10 -25.90
C ILE A 7 6.32 -23.57 -26.21
N ASN A 8 6.70 -23.69 -27.48
CA ASN A 8 7.89 -23.11 -28.06
C ASN A 8 7.52 -22.34 -29.33
N GLY A 9 8.16 -21.20 -29.58
CA GLY A 9 8.03 -20.50 -30.86
C GLY A 9 8.54 -19.07 -30.83
N GLY A 10 8.21 -18.30 -31.86
CA GLY A 10 8.62 -16.91 -32.00
C GLY A 10 8.44 -16.40 -33.44
N TYR A 11 9.33 -15.50 -33.88
CA TYR A 11 9.21 -14.81 -35.17
C TYR A 11 10.28 -15.27 -36.15
N GLY A 12 9.92 -15.52 -37.41
CA GLY A 12 10.89 -15.76 -38.49
C GLY A 12 11.88 -16.89 -38.22
N GLY A 13 11.47 -17.94 -37.49
CA GLY A 13 12.32 -19.06 -37.08
C GLY A 13 13.19 -18.79 -35.84
N LYS A 14 13.25 -17.56 -35.32
CA LYS A 14 13.86 -17.25 -34.03
C LYS A 14 12.90 -17.66 -32.91
N GLN A 15 13.34 -18.59 -32.07
CA GLN A 15 12.61 -18.99 -30.88
C GLN A 15 12.76 -17.92 -29.80
N VAL A 16 11.63 -17.34 -29.37
CA VAL A 16 11.52 -16.35 -28.29
C VAL A 16 10.95 -17.00 -27.03
N ILE A 17 10.09 -18.01 -27.20
CA ILE A 17 9.43 -18.73 -26.11
C ILE A 17 10.01 -20.13 -25.98
N HIS A 18 10.34 -20.54 -24.76
CA HIS A 18 11.02 -21.77 -24.43
C HIS A 18 10.26 -22.53 -23.33
N ASP A 19 9.59 -23.62 -23.72
CA ASP A 19 8.91 -24.55 -22.82
C ASP A 19 7.92 -23.88 -21.83
N VAL A 20 7.07 -23.00 -22.34
CA VAL A 20 6.08 -22.29 -21.51
C VAL A 20 4.83 -23.16 -21.33
N SER A 21 4.46 -23.40 -20.07
CA SER A 21 3.27 -24.16 -19.67
C SER A 21 2.51 -23.47 -18.54
N PHE A 22 1.23 -23.16 -18.74
CA PHE A 22 0.35 -22.66 -17.69
C PHE A 22 -1.11 -22.90 -18.07
N GLU A 23 -1.99 -22.81 -17.08
CA GLU A 23 -3.43 -23.01 -17.23
C GLU A 23 -4.16 -21.82 -16.62
N VAL A 24 -5.25 -21.41 -17.27
CA VAL A 24 -6.12 -20.30 -16.85
C VAL A 24 -7.53 -20.83 -16.65
N GLU A 25 -8.04 -20.68 -15.43
CA GLU A 25 -9.38 -21.14 -15.08
C GLU A 25 -10.45 -20.16 -15.55
N LYS A 26 -11.67 -20.68 -15.70
CA LYS A 26 -12.82 -19.86 -16.09
C LYS A 26 -13.08 -18.80 -15.02
N GLY A 27 -13.28 -17.55 -15.45
CA GLY A 27 -13.62 -16.44 -14.54
C GLY A 27 -12.42 -15.91 -13.75
N GLN A 28 -11.19 -16.28 -14.11
CA GLN A 28 -9.98 -15.68 -13.55
C GLN A 28 -9.53 -14.45 -14.33
N LEU A 29 -8.96 -13.49 -13.62
CA LEU A 29 -8.10 -12.45 -14.17
C LEU A 29 -6.64 -12.91 -14.00
N PHE A 30 -6.04 -13.37 -15.10
CA PHE A 30 -4.69 -13.92 -15.15
C PHE A 30 -3.70 -12.89 -15.68
N GLY A 31 -2.64 -12.62 -14.91
CA GLY A 31 -1.61 -11.65 -15.25
C GLY A 31 -0.38 -12.29 -15.87
N ILE A 32 0.18 -11.66 -16.90
CA ILE A 32 1.51 -11.97 -17.44
C ILE A 32 2.44 -10.80 -17.12
N LEU A 33 3.45 -11.06 -16.29
CA LEU A 33 4.52 -10.13 -15.91
C LEU A 33 5.86 -10.56 -16.50
N GLY A 34 6.82 -9.65 -16.45
CA GLY A 34 8.19 -9.88 -16.90
C GLY A 34 8.83 -8.61 -17.48
N PRO A 35 10.17 -8.54 -17.55
CA PRO A 35 10.89 -7.43 -18.15
C PRO A 35 10.57 -7.24 -19.63
N ASN A 36 11.04 -6.14 -20.22
CA ASN A 36 10.96 -5.96 -21.67
C ASN A 36 11.78 -7.04 -22.39
N GLY A 37 11.25 -7.57 -23.49
CA GLY A 37 11.91 -8.65 -24.24
C GLY A 37 11.70 -10.07 -23.68
N SER A 38 11.07 -10.24 -22.51
CA SER A 38 10.79 -11.57 -21.91
C SER A 38 9.82 -12.46 -22.68
N GLY A 39 9.15 -11.94 -23.71
CA GLY A 39 8.24 -12.71 -24.57
C GLY A 39 6.75 -12.61 -24.24
N LYS A 40 6.32 -11.73 -23.32
CA LYS A 40 4.90 -11.55 -22.91
C LYS A 40 3.93 -11.43 -24.10
N SER A 41 4.13 -10.44 -24.98
CA SER A 41 3.26 -10.24 -26.15
C SER A 41 3.39 -11.38 -27.17
N THR A 42 4.52 -12.10 -27.20
CA THR A 42 4.65 -13.31 -28.04
C THR A 42 3.77 -14.44 -27.52
N VAL A 43 3.72 -14.68 -26.20
CA VAL A 43 2.80 -15.63 -25.57
C VAL A 43 1.36 -15.25 -25.86
N LEU A 44 0.98 -13.97 -25.68
CA LEU A 44 -0.38 -13.52 -25.94
C LEU A 44 -0.78 -13.67 -27.42
N LYS A 45 0.15 -13.40 -28.35
CA LYS A 45 -0.07 -13.60 -29.80
C LYS A 45 -0.13 -15.08 -30.20
N MET A 46 0.54 -15.97 -29.48
CA MET A 46 0.35 -17.42 -29.65
C MET A 46 -1.01 -17.87 -29.13
N LEU A 47 -1.44 -17.32 -27.99
CA LEU A 47 -2.78 -17.54 -27.44
C LEU A 47 -3.89 -17.01 -28.34
N SER A 48 -3.69 -15.93 -29.07
CA SER A 48 -4.69 -15.45 -30.04
C SER A 48 -4.63 -16.18 -31.39
N GLY A 49 -3.64 -17.04 -31.62
CA GLY A 49 -3.41 -17.72 -32.89
C GLY A 49 -2.77 -16.84 -33.98
N LEU A 50 -2.35 -15.61 -33.64
CA LEU A 50 -1.65 -14.71 -34.57
C LEU A 50 -0.22 -15.16 -34.88
N ILE A 51 0.41 -15.88 -33.96
CA ILE A 51 1.73 -16.49 -34.15
C ILE A 51 1.60 -18.01 -34.01
N PRO A 52 2.09 -18.79 -34.99
CA PRO A 52 2.05 -20.24 -34.87
C PRO A 52 3.01 -20.73 -33.79
N VAL A 53 2.55 -21.75 -33.07
CA VAL A 53 3.38 -22.53 -32.14
C VAL A 53 4.30 -23.44 -32.95
N THR A 54 5.59 -23.46 -32.63
CA THR A 54 6.57 -24.33 -33.30
C THR A 54 6.54 -25.76 -32.74
N SER A 55 6.38 -25.91 -31.42
CA SER A 55 6.12 -27.18 -30.75
C SER A 55 5.38 -26.97 -29.43
N GLY A 56 4.72 -28.01 -28.94
CA GLY A 56 3.78 -27.93 -27.82
C GLY A 56 2.33 -27.79 -28.29
N GLU A 57 1.41 -27.68 -27.35
CA GLU A 57 -0.03 -27.70 -27.61
C GLU A 57 -0.77 -26.61 -26.84
N VAL A 58 -1.74 -25.98 -27.49
CA VAL A 58 -2.65 -24.98 -26.91
C VAL A 58 -4.03 -25.61 -26.86
N TYR A 59 -4.66 -25.63 -25.70
CA TYR A 59 -6.00 -26.20 -25.51
C TYR A 59 -7.00 -25.13 -25.08
N LEU A 60 -8.11 -25.06 -25.80
CA LEU A 60 -9.26 -24.22 -25.48
C LEU A 60 -10.43 -25.13 -25.12
N LYS A 61 -11.04 -24.96 -23.93
CA LYS A 61 -12.15 -25.82 -23.45
C LYS A 61 -11.84 -27.32 -23.57
N ASP A 62 -10.65 -27.71 -23.11
CA ASP A 62 -10.15 -29.10 -23.10
C ASP A 62 -9.95 -29.74 -24.49
N GLN A 63 -10.01 -28.95 -25.57
CA GLN A 63 -9.72 -29.40 -26.93
C GLN A 63 -8.54 -28.64 -27.52
N PRO A 64 -7.67 -29.29 -28.30
CA PRO A 64 -6.61 -28.61 -29.05
C PRO A 64 -7.18 -27.47 -29.90
N VAL A 65 -6.52 -26.30 -29.88
CA VAL A 65 -7.00 -25.10 -30.59
C VAL A 65 -7.11 -25.34 -32.11
N GLN A 66 -6.32 -26.27 -32.65
CA GLN A 66 -6.33 -26.68 -34.05
C GLN A 66 -7.65 -27.35 -34.47
N ASN A 67 -8.46 -27.84 -33.52
CA ASN A 67 -9.76 -28.44 -33.79
C ASN A 67 -10.85 -27.39 -34.04
N TYR A 68 -10.58 -26.11 -33.75
CA TYR A 68 -11.49 -25.01 -34.00
C TYR A 68 -11.15 -24.32 -35.32
N ASN A 69 -12.17 -23.91 -36.07
CA ASN A 69 -11.97 -22.98 -37.16
C ASN A 69 -11.84 -21.54 -36.64
N THR A 70 -11.32 -20.63 -37.46
CA THR A 70 -11.09 -19.24 -37.07
C THR A 70 -12.35 -18.52 -36.57
N LYS A 71 -13.52 -18.86 -37.13
CA LYS A 71 -14.79 -18.24 -36.75
C LYS A 71 -15.28 -18.74 -35.38
N GLU A 72 -15.03 -20.00 -35.04
CA GLU A 72 -15.30 -20.55 -33.71
C GLU A 72 -14.40 -19.93 -32.65
N ILE A 73 -13.10 -19.79 -32.94
CA ILE A 73 -12.16 -19.10 -32.04
C ILE A 73 -12.60 -17.66 -31.83
N ALA A 74 -12.95 -16.94 -32.90
CA ALA A 74 -13.46 -15.57 -32.85
C ALA A 74 -14.85 -15.42 -32.19
N LYS A 75 -15.49 -16.49 -31.74
CA LYS A 75 -16.67 -16.40 -30.85
C LYS A 75 -16.32 -16.63 -29.38
N ILE A 76 -15.18 -17.24 -29.11
CA ILE A 76 -14.77 -17.63 -27.76
C ILE A 76 -13.70 -16.66 -27.22
N VAL A 77 -12.77 -16.22 -28.06
CA VAL A 77 -11.60 -15.42 -27.71
C VAL A 77 -11.67 -14.06 -28.42
N ALA A 78 -11.68 -12.98 -27.64
CA ALA A 78 -11.50 -11.61 -28.15
C ALA A 78 -10.13 -11.08 -27.75
N VAL A 79 -9.55 -10.20 -28.59
CA VAL A 79 -8.26 -9.56 -28.33
C VAL A 79 -8.45 -8.06 -28.33
N LEU A 80 -8.05 -7.40 -27.25
CA LEU A 80 -7.86 -5.96 -27.22
C LEU A 80 -6.38 -5.65 -27.51
N PRO A 81 -6.03 -5.18 -28.72
CA PRO A 81 -4.65 -4.84 -29.04
C PRO A 81 -4.21 -3.56 -28.32
N GLN A 82 -2.90 -3.46 -28.05
CA GLN A 82 -2.27 -2.28 -27.44
C GLN A 82 -2.46 -1.00 -28.28
N HIS A 83 -2.37 -1.11 -29.61
CA HIS A 83 -2.53 -0.01 -30.55
C HIS A 83 -3.53 -0.40 -31.63
N ALA A 84 -4.67 0.26 -31.66
CA ALA A 84 -5.60 0.20 -32.78
C ALA A 84 -5.37 1.45 -33.65
N GLU A 85 -4.45 1.34 -34.61
CA GLU A 85 -4.29 2.39 -35.62
C GLU A 85 -5.49 2.35 -36.58
N HIS A 86 -6.22 3.46 -36.67
CA HIS A 86 -7.29 3.61 -37.66
C HIS A 86 -6.89 4.59 -38.74
N SER A 87 -6.86 4.10 -39.98
CA SER A 87 -6.68 4.92 -41.18
C SER A 87 -7.98 5.57 -41.68
N PHE A 88 -9.13 5.29 -41.06
CA PHE A 88 -10.46 5.72 -41.50
C PHE A 88 -11.32 6.28 -40.35
N SER A 89 -12.17 7.25 -40.66
CA SER A 89 -13.10 7.87 -39.70
C SER A 89 -14.37 7.03 -39.59
N TYR A 90 -14.46 6.22 -38.54
CA TYR A 90 -15.68 5.52 -38.14
C TYR A 90 -16.28 6.16 -36.89
N THR A 91 -17.61 6.09 -36.79
CA THR A 91 -18.32 6.40 -35.55
C THR A 91 -18.08 5.34 -34.49
N VAL A 92 -18.21 5.71 -33.22
CA VAL A 92 -18.11 4.77 -32.10
C VAL A 92 -19.02 3.56 -32.28
N LYS A 93 -20.30 3.78 -32.65
CA LYS A 93 -21.25 2.69 -32.85
C LYS A 93 -20.79 1.72 -33.94
N GLU A 94 -20.31 2.24 -35.07
CA GLU A 94 -19.80 1.40 -36.17
C GLU A 94 -18.63 0.52 -35.73
N ILE A 95 -17.71 1.06 -34.93
CA ILE A 95 -16.57 0.30 -34.41
C ILE A 95 -17.02 -0.80 -33.47
N VAL A 96 -17.94 -0.51 -32.54
CA VAL A 96 -18.47 -1.54 -31.64
C VAL A 96 -19.25 -2.61 -32.42
N SER A 97 -20.00 -2.21 -33.45
CA SER A 97 -20.73 -3.12 -34.34
C SER A 97 -19.82 -4.14 -35.05
N LEU A 98 -18.55 -3.81 -35.32
CA LEU A 98 -17.59 -4.76 -35.89
C LEU A 98 -17.35 -5.98 -34.99
N GLY A 99 -17.59 -5.87 -33.69
CA GLY A 99 -17.53 -7.01 -32.75
C GLY A 99 -18.51 -8.14 -33.09
N ARG A 100 -19.61 -7.84 -33.80
CA ARG A 100 -20.61 -8.85 -34.23
C ARG A 100 -20.24 -9.60 -35.51
N TYR A 101 -19.11 -9.26 -36.15
CA TYR A 101 -18.70 -9.88 -37.42
C TYR A 101 -18.63 -11.42 -37.35
N ALA A 102 -18.12 -11.98 -36.26
CA ALA A 102 -18.02 -13.43 -36.07
C ALA A 102 -19.39 -14.13 -35.93
N HIS A 103 -20.44 -13.41 -35.55
CA HIS A 103 -21.80 -13.94 -35.34
C HIS A 103 -22.69 -13.87 -36.57
N GLN A 104 -22.37 -13.01 -37.54
CA GLN A 104 -23.11 -12.91 -38.80
C GLN A 104 -23.01 -14.21 -39.61
N SER A 105 -24.15 -14.79 -39.98
CA SER A 105 -24.24 -16.04 -40.76
C SER A 105 -25.09 -15.88 -42.02
N GLY A 106 -24.63 -16.45 -43.15
CA GLY A 106 -25.39 -16.51 -44.41
C GLY A 106 -24.81 -15.67 -45.55
N TRP A 107 -25.40 -15.81 -46.75
CA TRP A 107 -25.01 -15.06 -47.96
C TRP A 107 -25.56 -13.62 -47.98
N PHE A 108 -26.60 -13.35 -47.19
CA PHE A 108 -27.15 -12.03 -46.94
C PHE A 108 -26.89 -11.67 -45.48
N GLN A 109 -25.86 -10.85 -45.24
CA GLN A 109 -25.52 -10.34 -43.91
C GLN A 109 -26.58 -9.31 -43.50
N THR A 110 -27.62 -9.74 -42.78
CA THR A 110 -28.63 -8.82 -42.25
C THR A 110 -28.35 -8.57 -40.78
N TRP A 111 -28.21 -7.29 -40.42
CA TRP A 111 -28.10 -6.83 -39.02
C TRP A 111 -29.36 -7.26 -38.25
N SER A 112 -29.18 -8.02 -37.17
CA SER A 112 -30.30 -8.52 -36.37
C SER A 112 -30.65 -7.58 -35.20
N GLU A 113 -31.84 -7.74 -34.61
CA GLU A 113 -32.22 -7.04 -33.37
C GLU A 113 -31.31 -7.46 -32.20
N ASP A 114 -30.89 -8.72 -32.15
CA ASP A 114 -29.91 -9.24 -31.18
C ASP A 114 -28.55 -8.55 -31.30
N ASP A 115 -28.04 -8.35 -32.53
CA ASP A 115 -26.79 -7.62 -32.76
C ASP A 115 -26.88 -6.18 -32.25
N GLU A 116 -28.00 -5.50 -32.50
CA GLU A 116 -28.23 -4.14 -31.99
C GLU A 116 -28.28 -4.13 -30.46
N GLU A 117 -28.99 -5.06 -29.83
CA GLU A 117 -29.09 -5.15 -28.37
C GLU A 117 -27.70 -5.40 -27.72
N VAL A 118 -26.92 -6.32 -28.28
CA VAL A 118 -25.58 -6.63 -27.80
C VAL A 118 -24.65 -5.41 -27.92
N VAL A 119 -24.69 -4.69 -29.04
CA VAL A 119 -23.90 -3.47 -29.24
C VAL A 119 -24.29 -2.40 -28.22
N GLN A 120 -25.59 -2.11 -28.06
CA GLN A 120 -26.07 -1.12 -27.09
C GLN A 120 -25.68 -1.48 -25.66
N ARG A 121 -25.84 -2.76 -25.29
CA ARG A 121 -25.44 -3.27 -23.97
C ARG A 121 -23.93 -3.13 -23.74
N SER A 122 -23.11 -3.44 -24.73
CA SER A 122 -21.64 -3.34 -24.63
C SER A 122 -21.20 -1.89 -24.48
N MET A 123 -21.78 -0.98 -25.26
CA MET A 123 -21.52 0.46 -25.16
C MET A 123 -21.95 1.05 -23.82
N LYS A 124 -23.08 0.59 -23.27
CA LYS A 124 -23.56 1.01 -21.95
C LYS A 124 -22.63 0.51 -20.85
N GLN A 125 -22.19 -0.75 -20.93
CA GLN A 125 -21.30 -1.38 -19.94
C GLN A 125 -19.94 -0.69 -19.84
N THR A 126 -19.40 -0.19 -20.96
CA THR A 126 -18.13 0.54 -20.98
C THR A 126 -18.30 2.06 -20.92
N GLY A 127 -19.53 2.57 -20.74
CA GLY A 127 -19.80 4.00 -20.61
C GLY A 127 -19.66 4.83 -21.89
N VAL A 128 -19.51 4.22 -23.07
CA VAL A 128 -19.30 4.94 -24.36
C VAL A 128 -20.60 5.19 -25.14
N GLN A 129 -21.76 4.82 -24.60
CA GLN A 129 -23.05 4.96 -25.29
C GLN A 129 -23.35 6.40 -25.74
N HIS A 130 -22.98 7.40 -24.94
CA HIS A 130 -23.17 8.81 -25.26
C HIS A 130 -22.27 9.34 -26.38
N PHE A 131 -21.25 8.56 -26.78
CA PHE A 131 -20.38 8.86 -27.91
C PHE A 131 -20.80 8.15 -29.21
N ALA A 132 -21.92 7.43 -29.23
CA ALA A 132 -22.30 6.53 -30.32
C ALA A 132 -22.12 7.11 -31.74
N HIS A 133 -22.43 8.40 -31.93
CA HIS A 133 -22.39 9.07 -33.22
C HIS A 133 -21.14 9.95 -33.44
N LYS A 134 -20.23 10.04 -32.46
CA LYS A 134 -18.96 10.74 -32.62
C LYS A 134 -17.97 9.89 -33.38
N ASN A 135 -17.08 10.54 -34.12
CA ASN A 135 -15.94 9.84 -34.71
C ASN A 135 -14.95 9.44 -33.61
N ILE A 136 -14.34 8.27 -33.75
CA ILE A 136 -13.31 7.81 -32.80
C ILE A 136 -12.11 8.76 -32.70
N THR A 137 -11.82 9.49 -33.79
CA THR A 137 -10.73 10.49 -33.84
C THR A 137 -10.99 11.68 -32.91
N GLU A 138 -12.23 11.95 -32.54
CA GLU A 138 -12.62 13.02 -31.62
C GLU A 138 -12.47 12.62 -30.14
N LEU A 139 -12.25 11.34 -29.85
CA LEU A 139 -12.14 10.82 -28.49
C LEU A 139 -10.70 10.89 -27.96
N SER A 140 -10.57 11.07 -26.65
CA SER A 140 -9.32 10.91 -25.90
C SER A 140 -8.82 9.45 -25.92
N GLY A 141 -7.56 9.22 -25.55
CA GLY A 141 -6.98 7.88 -25.52
C GLY A 141 -7.79 6.87 -24.68
N GLY A 142 -8.18 7.27 -23.46
CA GLY A 142 -8.97 6.42 -22.57
C GLY A 142 -10.39 6.14 -23.08
N GLU A 143 -11.05 7.13 -23.69
CA GLU A 143 -12.34 6.94 -24.34
C GLU A 143 -12.23 5.97 -25.52
N ARG A 144 -11.23 6.15 -26.39
CA ARG A 144 -10.97 5.22 -27.51
C ARG A 144 -10.79 3.79 -27.02
N GLN A 145 -10.02 3.60 -25.95
CA GLN A 145 -9.82 2.28 -25.38
C GLN A 145 -11.12 1.64 -24.88
N ARG A 146 -12.02 2.40 -24.26
CA ARG A 146 -13.35 1.92 -23.87
C ARG A 146 -14.22 1.55 -25.07
N VAL A 147 -14.03 2.21 -26.23
CA VAL A 147 -14.70 1.81 -27.48
C VAL A 147 -14.18 0.45 -27.96
N PHE A 148 -12.87 0.22 -27.96
CA PHE A 148 -12.30 -1.07 -28.35
C PHE A 148 -12.63 -2.20 -27.37
N LEU A 149 -12.70 -1.87 -26.09
CA LEU A 149 -13.22 -2.81 -25.09
C LEU A 149 -14.68 -3.14 -25.37
N ALA A 150 -15.52 -2.15 -25.68
CA ALA A 150 -16.92 -2.38 -26.06
C ALA A 150 -17.04 -3.26 -27.30
N GLN A 151 -16.20 -3.02 -28.32
CA GLN A 151 -16.11 -3.85 -29.52
C GLN A 151 -15.75 -5.30 -29.17
N SER A 152 -14.74 -5.49 -28.31
CA SER A 152 -14.32 -6.82 -27.87
C SER A 152 -15.42 -7.54 -27.09
N LEU A 153 -16.18 -6.83 -26.27
CA LEU A 153 -17.32 -7.38 -25.52
C LEU A 153 -18.55 -7.64 -26.37
N ALA A 154 -18.77 -6.86 -27.42
CA ALA A 154 -19.85 -7.10 -28.38
C ALA A 154 -19.68 -8.44 -29.10
N GLN A 155 -18.46 -8.95 -29.19
CA GLN A 155 -18.16 -10.32 -29.65
C GLN A 155 -18.72 -11.40 -28.71
N GLU A 156 -19.13 -11.04 -27.49
CA GLU A 156 -19.54 -11.94 -26.40
C GLU A 156 -18.51 -13.05 -26.10
N PRO A 157 -17.24 -12.67 -25.86
CA PRO A 157 -16.19 -13.65 -25.63
C PRO A 157 -16.33 -14.33 -24.28
N GLU A 158 -15.86 -15.57 -24.19
CA GLU A 158 -15.63 -16.24 -22.91
C GLU A 158 -14.24 -15.93 -22.36
N ILE A 159 -13.31 -15.55 -23.24
CA ILE A 159 -11.92 -15.21 -22.94
C ILE A 159 -11.56 -13.88 -23.61
N LEU A 160 -11.06 -12.95 -22.82
CA LEU A 160 -10.55 -11.66 -23.27
C LEU A 160 -9.03 -11.60 -23.09
N LEU A 161 -8.31 -11.41 -24.19
CA LEU A 161 -6.85 -11.25 -24.21
C LEU A 161 -6.51 -9.75 -24.30
N LEU A 162 -5.70 -9.26 -23.36
CA LEU A 162 -5.36 -7.85 -23.24
C LEU A 162 -3.84 -7.65 -23.31
N ASP A 163 -3.37 -6.92 -24.32
CA ASP A 163 -1.96 -6.54 -24.44
C ASP A 163 -1.77 -5.15 -23.84
N GLU A 164 -1.32 -5.09 -22.58
CA GLU A 164 -1.00 -3.86 -21.86
C GLU A 164 -2.15 -2.83 -21.82
N PRO A 165 -3.35 -3.22 -21.33
CA PRO A 165 -4.56 -2.42 -21.44
C PRO A 165 -4.56 -1.16 -20.56
N THR A 166 -3.55 -0.95 -19.72
CA THR A 166 -3.46 0.24 -18.86
C THR A 166 -2.42 1.24 -19.34
N ASN A 167 -1.64 0.91 -20.37
CA ASN A 167 -0.60 1.80 -20.89
C ASN A 167 -1.22 3.07 -21.49
N HIS A 168 -0.58 4.22 -21.25
CA HIS A 168 -1.02 5.55 -21.69
C HIS A 168 -2.35 6.05 -21.10
N LEU A 169 -2.91 5.37 -20.11
CA LEU A 169 -4.06 5.84 -19.32
C LEU A 169 -3.61 6.58 -18.07
N ASP A 170 -4.40 7.57 -17.65
CA ASP A 170 -4.26 8.14 -16.31
C ASP A 170 -4.75 7.17 -15.23
N LEU A 171 -4.39 7.45 -13.97
CA LEU A 171 -4.69 6.57 -12.83
C LEU A 171 -6.19 6.32 -12.65
N SER A 172 -7.04 7.32 -12.93
CA SER A 172 -8.49 7.16 -12.80
C SER A 172 -9.04 6.15 -13.81
N TYR A 173 -8.63 6.26 -15.07
CA TYR A 173 -9.09 5.34 -16.11
C TYR A 173 -8.48 3.95 -15.97
N GLN A 174 -7.23 3.82 -15.53
CA GLN A 174 -6.62 2.53 -15.21
C GLN A 174 -7.44 1.79 -14.16
N LYS A 175 -7.78 2.48 -13.06
CA LYS A 175 -8.61 1.92 -11.99
C LYS A 175 -9.99 1.52 -12.49
N GLU A 176 -10.71 2.42 -13.19
CA GLU A 176 -12.05 2.13 -13.72
C GLU A 176 -12.07 0.89 -14.62
N LEU A 177 -11.07 0.77 -15.50
CA LEU A 177 -10.93 -0.36 -16.41
C LEU A 177 -10.70 -1.68 -15.65
N LEU A 178 -9.75 -1.70 -14.72
CA LEU A 178 -9.41 -2.91 -13.97
C LEU A 178 -10.53 -3.33 -13.01
N ASP A 179 -11.21 -2.37 -12.35
CA ASP A 179 -12.39 -2.63 -11.52
C ASP A 179 -13.51 -3.30 -12.36
N MET A 180 -13.74 -2.77 -13.57
CA MET A 180 -14.75 -3.29 -14.48
C MET A 180 -14.42 -4.71 -14.97
N LEU A 181 -13.15 -4.95 -15.34
CA LEU A 181 -12.68 -6.29 -15.71
C LEU A 181 -12.84 -7.28 -14.55
N LYS A 182 -12.45 -6.88 -13.34
CA LYS A 182 -12.58 -7.71 -12.14
C LYS A 182 -14.05 -8.05 -11.87
N GLU A 183 -14.93 -7.06 -11.92
CA GLU A 183 -16.37 -7.28 -11.75
C GLU A 183 -16.93 -8.28 -12.77
N TRP A 184 -16.50 -8.22 -14.04
CA TRP A 184 -16.97 -9.17 -15.05
C TRP A 184 -16.40 -10.58 -14.86
N THR A 185 -15.16 -10.69 -14.39
CA THR A 185 -14.60 -12.01 -14.05
C THR A 185 -15.43 -12.69 -12.96
N GLU A 186 -15.76 -11.94 -11.89
CA GLU A 186 -16.50 -12.45 -10.74
C GLU A 186 -17.99 -12.69 -11.02
N LYS A 187 -18.68 -11.74 -11.68
CA LYS A 187 -20.14 -11.78 -11.84
C LYS A 187 -20.60 -12.47 -13.13
N LYS A 188 -19.80 -12.41 -14.20
CA LYS A 188 -20.18 -12.92 -15.53
C LYS A 188 -19.36 -14.15 -15.93
N GLY A 189 -18.34 -14.53 -15.16
CA GLY A 189 -17.46 -15.64 -15.47
C GLY A 189 -16.60 -15.41 -16.72
N LEU A 190 -16.36 -14.14 -17.08
CA LEU A 190 -15.44 -13.77 -18.16
C LEU A 190 -14.01 -14.13 -17.73
N THR A 191 -13.27 -14.84 -18.58
CA THR A 191 -11.85 -15.11 -18.32
C THR A 191 -11.01 -14.01 -18.96
N VAL A 192 -10.08 -13.43 -18.22
CA VAL A 192 -9.21 -12.34 -18.72
C VAL A 192 -7.76 -12.78 -18.61
N ILE A 193 -7.00 -12.66 -19.70
CA ILE A 193 -5.55 -12.86 -19.71
C ILE A 193 -4.93 -11.53 -20.14
N SER A 194 -4.19 -10.90 -19.24
CA SER A 194 -3.69 -9.54 -19.46
C SER A 194 -2.20 -9.45 -19.19
N ILE A 195 -1.49 -8.73 -20.06
CA ILE A 195 -0.10 -8.33 -19.83
C ILE A 195 -0.09 -7.06 -18.98
N PHE A 196 0.75 -7.04 -17.95
CA PHE A 196 0.95 -5.89 -17.09
C PHE A 196 2.43 -5.47 -17.07
N HIS A 197 2.68 -4.17 -16.94
CA HIS A 197 4.01 -3.64 -16.60
C HIS A 197 4.13 -3.27 -15.14
N ASP A 198 3.03 -2.81 -14.55
CA ASP A 198 3.00 -2.38 -13.16
C ASP A 198 2.75 -3.62 -12.27
N LEU A 199 3.75 -3.93 -11.43
CA LEU A 199 3.72 -5.03 -10.49
C LEU A 199 2.57 -4.87 -9.47
N ASN A 200 2.25 -3.64 -9.08
CA ASN A 200 1.21 -3.33 -8.10
C ASN A 200 -0.18 -3.49 -8.70
N LEU A 201 -0.40 -3.07 -9.95
CA LEU A 201 -1.68 -3.32 -10.63
C LEU A 201 -1.93 -4.82 -10.82
N ALA A 202 -0.92 -5.57 -11.25
CA ALA A 202 -1.03 -7.02 -11.33
C ALA A 202 -1.28 -7.64 -9.94
N GLY A 203 -0.54 -7.18 -8.93
CA GLY A 203 -0.67 -7.56 -7.52
C GLY A 203 -2.08 -7.36 -6.95
N LEU A 204 -2.72 -6.27 -7.36
CA LEU A 204 -4.03 -5.84 -6.85
C LEU A 204 -5.21 -6.56 -7.53
N TYR A 205 -5.12 -6.82 -8.84
CA TYR A 205 -6.27 -7.26 -9.63
C TYR A 205 -6.23 -8.73 -10.09
N CYS A 206 -5.04 -9.32 -10.24
CA CYS A 206 -4.90 -10.68 -10.76
C CYS A 206 -5.19 -11.74 -9.70
N ASP A 207 -5.88 -12.80 -10.10
CA ASP A 207 -6.07 -13.99 -9.28
C ASP A 207 -4.82 -14.87 -9.27
N GLN A 208 -4.10 -14.88 -10.40
CA GLN A 208 -2.87 -15.63 -10.63
C GLN A 208 -1.99 -14.86 -11.60
N ILE A 209 -0.67 -14.99 -11.42
CA ILE A 209 0.32 -14.30 -12.24
C ILE A 209 1.36 -15.31 -12.71
N VAL A 210 1.73 -15.21 -13.99
CA VAL A 210 2.95 -15.81 -14.52
C VAL A 210 4.02 -14.73 -14.69
N LEU A 211 5.20 -14.96 -14.13
CA LEU A 211 6.38 -14.13 -14.31
C LEU A 211 7.28 -14.77 -15.36
N LEU A 212 7.47 -14.07 -16.48
CA LEU A 212 8.35 -14.48 -17.58
C LEU A 212 9.70 -13.77 -17.50
N ASN A 213 10.75 -14.53 -17.76
CA ASN A 213 12.08 -13.98 -18.01
C ASN A 213 12.76 -14.78 -19.14
N ASP A 214 13.37 -14.09 -20.10
CA ASP A 214 14.03 -14.68 -21.27
C ASP A 214 13.25 -15.85 -21.94
N GLY A 215 11.95 -15.64 -22.14
CA GLY A 215 11.08 -16.62 -22.81
C GLY A 215 10.68 -17.83 -21.99
N LYS A 216 11.02 -17.87 -20.69
CA LYS A 216 10.71 -18.97 -19.76
C LYS A 216 9.86 -18.48 -18.59
N ILE A 217 9.10 -19.39 -18.00
CA ILE A 217 8.39 -19.12 -16.75
C ILE A 217 9.39 -19.21 -15.59
N VAL A 218 9.50 -18.13 -14.82
CA VAL A 218 10.22 -18.09 -13.55
C VAL A 218 9.31 -18.56 -12.41
N CYS A 219 8.06 -18.09 -12.41
CA CYS A 219 7.06 -18.44 -11.40
C CYS A 219 5.65 -18.31 -11.98
N ASN A 220 4.73 -19.18 -11.56
CA ASN A 220 3.31 -19.13 -11.91
C ASN A 220 2.49 -19.46 -10.66
N ASP A 221 1.99 -18.44 -9.97
CA ASP A 221 1.31 -18.61 -8.68
C ASP A 221 0.44 -17.38 -8.36
N LYS A 222 -0.15 -17.32 -7.17
CA LYS A 222 -0.84 -16.15 -6.63
C LYS A 222 0.10 -14.94 -6.56
N PRO A 223 -0.43 -13.71 -6.66
CA PRO A 223 0.41 -12.52 -6.69
C PRO A 223 1.39 -12.39 -5.53
N ASN A 224 0.97 -12.73 -4.31
CA ASN A 224 1.85 -12.68 -3.14
C ASN A 224 3.08 -13.57 -3.28
N GLU A 225 2.92 -14.76 -3.88
CA GLU A 225 4.00 -15.71 -4.08
C GLU A 225 4.87 -15.38 -5.27
N VAL A 226 4.33 -14.72 -6.30
CA VAL A 226 5.10 -14.28 -7.48
C VAL A 226 5.93 -13.02 -7.19
N LEU A 227 5.37 -12.07 -6.43
CA LEU A 227 5.98 -10.77 -6.13
C LEU A 227 6.88 -10.78 -4.87
N GLN A 228 7.61 -11.86 -4.64
CA GLN A 228 8.60 -11.95 -3.55
C GLN A 228 9.84 -11.11 -3.87
N GLU A 229 10.38 -10.38 -2.89
CA GLU A 229 11.48 -9.41 -3.06
C GLU A 229 12.65 -10.00 -3.84
N ALA A 230 13.22 -11.13 -3.37
CA ALA A 230 14.37 -11.78 -4.00
C ALA A 230 14.14 -12.12 -5.48
N ARG A 231 12.93 -12.54 -5.85
CA ARG A 231 12.60 -12.88 -7.24
C ARG A 231 12.47 -11.64 -8.10
N ILE A 232 11.86 -10.58 -7.59
CA ILE A 232 11.71 -9.33 -8.33
C ILE A 232 13.09 -8.68 -8.53
N ILE A 233 13.96 -8.70 -7.51
CA ILE A 233 15.34 -8.23 -7.62
C ILE A 233 16.09 -9.00 -8.71
N GLU A 234 16.00 -10.33 -8.73
CA GLU A 234 16.66 -11.17 -9.72
C GLU A 234 16.14 -10.92 -11.15
N VAL A 235 14.82 -10.82 -11.33
CA VAL A 235 14.20 -10.75 -12.66
C VAL A 235 14.24 -9.34 -13.25
N TYR A 236 14.07 -8.30 -12.43
CA TYR A 236 14.02 -6.91 -12.88
C TYR A 236 15.33 -6.14 -12.64
N GLU A 237 16.34 -6.78 -12.04
CA GLU A 237 17.66 -6.20 -11.79
C GLU A 237 17.60 -4.87 -11.02
N THR A 238 16.68 -4.77 -10.05
CA THR A 238 16.45 -3.53 -9.29
C THR A 238 16.10 -3.81 -7.84
N GLU A 239 16.60 -2.99 -6.92
CA GLU A 239 16.31 -3.08 -5.50
C GLU A 239 14.85 -2.68 -5.22
N VAL A 240 14.12 -3.58 -4.56
CA VAL A 240 12.72 -3.37 -4.21
C VAL A 240 12.43 -3.79 -2.78
N LYS A 241 11.38 -3.21 -2.22
CA LYS A 241 10.77 -3.67 -0.96
C LYS A 241 9.33 -4.07 -1.20
N LYS A 242 8.92 -5.18 -0.58
CA LYS A 242 7.55 -5.67 -0.58
C LYS A 242 6.91 -5.35 0.77
N HIS A 243 5.71 -4.80 0.74
CA HIS A 243 4.85 -4.65 1.90
C HIS A 243 3.41 -5.03 1.55
N GLY A 244 2.54 -5.08 2.56
CA GLY A 244 1.11 -5.26 2.34
C GLY A 244 0.47 -3.96 1.86
N HIS A 245 -0.47 -4.05 0.92
CA HIS A 245 -1.30 -2.91 0.54
C HIS A 245 -2.13 -2.44 1.76
N PRO A 246 -2.21 -1.13 2.06
CA PRO A 246 -2.77 -0.63 3.31
C PRO A 246 -4.26 -0.91 3.51
N LYS A 247 -4.99 -1.17 2.41
CA LYS A 247 -6.45 -1.35 2.42
C LYS A 247 -6.94 -2.77 2.11
N VAL A 248 -6.16 -3.58 1.41
CA VAL A 248 -6.61 -4.88 0.89
C VAL A 248 -5.50 -5.92 1.02
N PRO A 249 -5.81 -7.23 1.10
CA PRO A 249 -4.81 -8.29 1.26
C PRO A 249 -4.06 -8.57 -0.06
N ALA A 250 -3.36 -7.57 -0.59
CA ALA A 250 -2.58 -7.63 -1.81
C ALA A 250 -1.13 -7.22 -1.54
N PRO A 251 -0.14 -7.78 -2.28
CA PRO A 251 1.24 -7.32 -2.21
C PRO A 251 1.39 -5.93 -2.86
N GLN A 252 2.27 -5.12 -2.30
CA GLN A 252 2.73 -3.87 -2.88
C GLN A 252 4.27 -3.87 -2.93
N VAL A 253 4.81 -3.54 -4.08
CA VAL A 253 6.25 -3.46 -4.36
C VAL A 253 6.61 -1.99 -4.58
N VAL A 254 7.61 -1.52 -3.85
CA VAL A 254 8.16 -0.16 -3.97
C VAL A 254 9.63 -0.23 -4.37
N LEU A 255 10.06 0.73 -5.18
CA LEU A 255 11.46 0.87 -5.58
C LEU A 255 12.28 1.43 -4.44
N ILE A 256 13.51 0.96 -4.28
CA ILE A 256 14.47 1.49 -3.33
C ILE A 256 15.56 2.26 -4.08
N PRO A 257 15.78 3.56 -3.80
CA PRO A 257 16.83 4.34 -4.45
C PRO A 257 18.23 3.84 -4.03
N GLU A 258 19.22 4.00 -4.92
CA GLU A 258 20.61 3.58 -4.67
C GLU A 258 21.33 4.44 -3.61
N GLU A 259 20.89 5.67 -3.37
CA GLU A 259 21.53 6.57 -2.40
C GLU A 259 21.33 6.08 -0.96
N LYS A 260 22.46 5.85 -0.28
CA LYS A 260 22.48 5.64 1.16
C LYS A 260 22.19 6.97 1.84
N TRP A 261 20.99 7.11 2.40
CA TRP A 261 20.67 8.18 3.33
C TRP A 261 21.62 8.07 4.53
N HIS A 262 22.69 8.87 4.51
CA HIS A 262 23.62 8.95 5.62
C HIS A 262 23.19 10.10 6.52
N ASN A 263 22.39 9.76 7.52
CA ASN A 263 22.15 10.65 8.63
C ASN A 263 23.31 10.54 9.63
N GLU A 264 24.29 11.45 9.47
CA GLU A 264 25.43 11.57 10.39
C GLU A 264 25.08 12.37 11.66
N GLU A 265 23.88 12.95 11.71
CA GLU A 265 23.43 13.67 12.90
C GLU A 265 23.17 12.68 14.04
N ILE A 266 23.74 13.01 15.20
CA ILE A 266 23.44 12.32 16.44
C ILE A 266 22.41 13.16 17.18
N ILE A 267 21.21 12.62 17.36
CA ILE A 267 20.14 13.19 18.15
C ILE A 267 20.57 13.17 19.62
N THR A 268 20.79 14.35 20.19
CA THR A 268 21.23 14.56 21.58
C THR A 268 20.30 15.53 22.30
N PRO A 269 20.36 15.62 23.65
CA PRO A 269 19.60 16.63 24.38
C PRO A 269 19.86 18.08 23.97
N ALA A 270 20.97 18.36 23.27
CA ALA A 270 21.36 19.73 22.89
C ALA A 270 20.38 20.40 21.89
N ILE A 271 19.63 19.59 21.12
CA ILE A 271 18.63 20.08 20.16
C ILE A 271 17.20 20.04 20.72
N LEU A 272 17.02 19.69 22.00
CA LEU A 272 15.74 19.74 22.69
C LEU A 272 15.50 21.16 23.22
N MET A 273 14.42 21.79 22.80
CA MET A 273 13.99 23.10 23.30
C MET A 273 12.72 22.97 24.14
N VAL A 274 12.70 23.67 25.26
CA VAL A 274 11.57 23.70 26.20
C VAL A 274 11.19 25.15 26.43
N ASN A 275 9.93 25.49 26.19
CA ASN A 275 9.32 26.76 26.57
C ASN A 275 7.97 26.51 27.26
N GLU A 276 7.29 27.55 27.71
CA GLU A 276 6.03 27.43 28.47
C GLU A 276 4.88 26.79 27.65
N GLU A 277 4.86 26.96 26.33
CA GLU A 277 3.78 26.49 25.45
C GLU A 277 4.02 25.08 24.89
N TYR A 278 5.27 24.70 24.63
CA TYR A 278 5.60 23.39 24.06
C TYR A 278 7.06 22.96 24.29
N ILE A 279 7.28 21.66 24.16
CA ILE A 279 8.60 21.05 24.01
C ILE A 279 8.78 20.72 22.54
N THR A 280 9.96 21.00 21.98
CA THR A 280 10.28 20.65 20.59
C THR A 280 11.66 20.02 20.45
N LEU A 281 11.79 19.11 19.49
CA LEU A 281 13.06 18.63 18.97
C LEU A 281 12.99 18.71 17.44
N GLN A 282 13.97 19.36 16.83
CA GLN A 282 14.06 19.46 15.37
C GLN A 282 15.40 18.88 14.91
N SER A 283 15.30 17.81 14.14
CA SER A 283 16.44 17.14 13.50
C SER A 283 16.85 17.91 12.24
N ALA A 284 18.11 17.87 11.83
CA ALA A 284 18.57 18.42 10.55
C ALA A 284 18.10 17.57 9.36
N GLN A 285 17.85 16.28 9.58
CA GLN A 285 17.31 15.36 8.58
C GLN A 285 16.06 14.62 9.08
N PRO A 286 15.15 14.20 8.18
CA PRO A 286 14.01 13.37 8.57
C PRO A 286 14.45 12.06 9.23
N LEU A 287 13.81 11.73 10.35
CA LEU A 287 13.94 10.47 11.06
C LEU A 287 12.83 9.53 10.63
N ARG A 288 13.09 8.23 10.57
CA ARG A 288 12.04 7.23 10.42
C ARG A 288 11.34 7.04 11.76
N VAL A 289 10.03 7.19 11.81
CA VAL A 289 9.27 7.22 13.07
C VAL A 289 8.13 6.21 13.02
N MET A 290 7.88 5.58 14.16
CA MET A 290 6.61 4.94 14.51
C MET A 290 6.01 5.70 15.70
N SER A 291 4.80 6.25 15.52
CA SER A 291 4.20 7.17 16.49
C SER A 291 2.71 6.92 16.72
N SER A 292 2.25 7.12 17.96
CA SER A 292 0.85 7.21 18.33
C SER A 292 0.40 8.66 18.65
N GLY A 293 1.12 9.67 18.16
CA GLY A 293 0.80 11.07 18.35
C GLY A 293 -0.52 11.51 17.70
N VAL A 294 -0.95 12.73 17.98
CA VAL A 294 -2.17 13.33 17.41
C VAL A 294 -1.98 13.62 15.92
N VAL A 295 -0.87 14.27 15.58
CA VAL A 295 -0.43 14.52 14.19
C VAL A 295 0.81 13.67 13.92
N GLY A 296 0.92 13.11 12.71
CA GLY A 296 2.04 12.22 12.34
C GLY A 296 1.96 10.85 13.01
N SER A 297 0.75 10.28 13.14
CA SER A 297 0.53 8.92 13.65
C SER A 297 0.83 7.86 12.59
N GLY A 298 1.19 6.66 13.04
CA GLY A 298 1.60 5.55 12.18
C GLY A 298 3.09 5.55 11.90
N ILE A 299 3.49 5.11 10.71
CA ILE A 299 4.88 5.04 10.28
C ILE A 299 5.13 6.10 9.21
N GLY A 300 6.19 6.88 9.36
CA GLY A 300 6.55 7.91 8.39
C GLY A 300 7.96 8.46 8.59
N TRP A 301 8.28 9.51 7.85
CA TRP A 301 9.52 10.27 7.97
C TRP A 301 9.19 11.67 8.47
N TYR A 302 9.78 12.06 9.60
CA TYR A 302 9.46 13.33 10.25
C TYR A 302 10.74 13.99 10.76
N GLN A 303 10.78 15.32 10.68
CA GLN A 303 11.93 16.11 11.07
C GLN A 303 11.70 16.84 12.40
N THR A 304 10.44 17.18 12.69
CA THR A 304 10.05 18.00 13.84
C THR A 304 9.18 17.21 14.80
N PHE A 305 9.40 17.38 16.10
CA PHE A 305 8.68 16.68 17.15
C PHE A 305 8.19 17.70 18.17
N VAL A 306 6.88 17.78 18.39
CA VAL A 306 6.28 18.82 19.24
C VAL A 306 5.37 18.18 20.28
N ASN A 307 5.56 18.55 21.54
CA ASN A 307 4.64 18.22 22.64
C ASN A 307 4.06 19.52 23.19
N ARG A 308 2.84 19.84 22.78
CA ARG A 308 2.12 21.07 23.13
C ARG A 308 1.51 20.97 24.53
N HIS A 309 1.65 22.02 25.32
CA HIS A 309 0.92 22.16 26.57
C HIS A 309 -0.53 22.59 26.32
N VAL A 310 -1.47 21.97 27.03
CA VAL A 310 -2.90 22.34 27.03
C VAL A 310 -3.41 22.45 28.46
N ASP A 311 -4.40 23.32 28.70
CA ASP A 311 -4.99 23.48 30.03
C ASP A 311 -5.69 22.17 30.49
N LYS A 312 -5.85 21.98 31.80
CA LYS A 312 -6.58 20.82 32.36
C LYS A 312 -8.08 20.84 32.02
N SER A 313 -8.66 22.02 31.80
CA SER A 313 -10.03 22.17 31.32
C SER A 313 -10.15 22.11 29.80
N TYR A 314 -9.06 21.76 29.10
CA TYR A 314 -9.07 21.65 27.66
C TYR A 314 -10.07 20.59 27.19
N ASN A 315 -11.00 21.05 26.37
CA ASN A 315 -12.03 20.23 25.75
C ASN A 315 -12.22 20.76 24.32
N CYS A 316 -11.91 19.91 23.35
CA CYS A 316 -12.03 20.23 21.93
C CYS A 316 -12.72 19.05 21.23
N ASP A 317 -13.61 19.35 20.28
CA ASP A 317 -14.30 18.33 19.51
C ASP A 317 -13.38 17.74 18.42
N ASP A 318 -12.46 18.55 17.88
CA ASP A 318 -11.47 18.14 16.86
C ASP A 318 -10.04 18.49 17.29
N PHE A 319 -9.45 17.58 18.08
CA PHE A 319 -8.07 17.69 18.54
C PHE A 319 -7.04 17.67 17.40
N TYR A 320 -7.38 17.09 16.24
CA TYR A 320 -6.45 16.98 15.12
C TYR A 320 -6.33 18.32 14.39
N GLU A 321 -7.45 18.91 13.98
CA GLU A 321 -7.45 20.21 13.29
C GLU A 321 -6.82 21.30 14.16
N GLU A 322 -7.13 21.32 15.47
CA GLU A 322 -6.52 22.30 16.37
C GLU A 322 -5.00 22.11 16.55
N MET A 323 -4.52 20.86 16.55
CA MET A 323 -3.08 20.62 16.59
C MET A 323 -2.41 21.13 15.30
N VAL A 324 -3.03 20.89 14.16
CA VAL A 324 -2.53 21.36 12.86
C VAL A 324 -2.46 22.89 12.84
N ASP A 325 -3.51 23.58 13.27
CA ASP A 325 -3.55 25.05 13.34
C ASP A 325 -2.45 25.59 14.26
N PHE A 326 -2.25 24.98 15.43
CA PHE A 326 -1.17 25.35 16.35
C PHE A 326 0.21 25.18 15.70
N LEU A 327 0.46 24.05 15.02
CA LEU A 327 1.73 23.81 14.35
C LEU A 327 2.00 24.89 13.30
N ILE A 328 1.01 25.23 12.47
CA ILE A 328 1.11 26.29 11.46
C ILE A 328 1.38 27.65 12.12
N GLU A 329 0.65 27.99 13.19
CA GLU A 329 0.83 29.25 13.93
C GLU A 329 2.26 29.40 14.47
N LYS A 330 2.85 28.29 14.95
CA LYS A 330 4.24 28.28 15.48
C LYS A 330 5.30 28.10 14.38
N GLY A 331 4.91 28.04 13.12
CA GLY A 331 5.82 27.93 11.98
C GLY A 331 6.36 26.53 11.73
N PHE A 332 5.71 25.49 12.26
CA PHE A 332 6.01 24.09 11.98
C PHE A 332 5.16 23.59 10.82
N GLU A 333 5.77 22.83 9.91
CA GLU A 333 5.07 22.17 8.80
C GLU A 333 4.38 20.89 9.33
N PRO A 334 3.04 20.79 9.32
CA PRO A 334 2.33 19.64 9.89
C PRO A 334 2.70 18.31 9.21
N SER A 335 2.99 18.33 7.91
CA SER A 335 3.35 17.11 7.17
C SER A 335 4.73 16.53 7.55
N GLU A 336 5.60 17.34 8.16
CA GLU A 336 6.94 16.95 8.63
C GLU A 336 7.04 16.83 10.16
N THR A 337 5.92 16.97 10.86
CA THR A 337 5.88 17.06 12.33
C THR A 337 5.10 15.91 12.97
N VAL A 338 5.68 15.32 14.02
CA VAL A 338 4.92 14.51 14.99
C VAL A 338 4.46 15.40 16.13
N GLY A 339 3.14 15.55 16.27
CA GLY A 339 2.50 16.41 17.27
C GLY A 339 1.84 15.60 18.39
N MET A 340 2.17 15.93 19.63
CA MET A 340 1.54 15.41 20.84
C MET A 340 1.02 16.55 21.72
N MET A 341 0.12 16.24 22.65
CA MET A 341 -0.43 17.19 23.62
C MET A 341 -0.29 16.67 25.05
N THR A 342 -0.08 17.57 26.00
CA THR A 342 0.02 17.24 27.43
C THR A 342 -0.55 18.35 28.31
N ALA A 343 -1.23 17.98 29.39
CA ALA A 343 -1.64 18.92 30.44
C ALA A 343 -0.60 19.07 31.56
N VAL A 344 0.57 18.44 31.38
CA VAL A 344 1.74 18.62 32.25
C VAL A 344 2.46 19.90 31.84
N TYR A 345 2.97 20.66 32.82
CA TYR A 345 3.84 21.79 32.51
C TYR A 345 5.08 21.32 31.78
N THR A 346 5.46 22.01 30.71
CA THR A 346 6.60 21.65 29.86
C THR A 346 7.91 21.55 30.63
N ASP A 347 8.12 22.42 31.63
CA ASP A 347 9.27 22.38 32.54
C ASP A 347 9.42 21.07 33.31
N ASP A 348 8.34 20.29 33.47
CA ASP A 348 8.36 19.01 34.17
C ASP A 348 8.86 17.85 33.30
N VAL A 349 9.24 18.12 32.05
CA VAL A 349 9.90 17.15 31.18
C VAL A 349 11.15 16.58 31.85
N ILE A 350 11.33 15.28 31.67
CA ILE A 350 12.55 14.55 32.03
C ILE A 350 13.13 13.96 30.75
N TYR A 351 14.44 14.09 30.57
CA TYR A 351 15.15 13.43 29.49
C TYR A 351 16.45 12.81 29.98
N GLU A 352 16.84 11.71 29.36
CA GLU A 352 18.09 11.00 29.64
C GLU A 352 18.69 10.53 28.31
N PHE A 353 20.03 10.54 28.22
CA PHE A 353 20.77 10.12 27.04
C PHE A 353 21.68 8.95 27.38
N TYR A 354 21.63 7.89 26.56
CA TYR A 354 22.34 6.65 26.76
C TYR A 354 23.23 6.37 25.56
N GLU A 355 24.55 6.31 25.76
CA GLU A 355 25.51 5.91 24.73
C GLU A 355 25.86 4.43 24.86
N MET A 356 25.84 3.73 23.74
CA MET A 356 26.30 2.35 23.59
C MET A 356 27.30 2.25 22.44
N ASP A 357 27.97 1.10 22.32
CA ASP A 357 29.03 0.90 21.32
C ASP A 357 28.57 1.10 19.87
N LEU A 358 27.32 0.76 19.54
CA LEU A 358 26.79 0.77 18.16
C LEU A 358 25.66 1.77 17.90
N PHE A 359 25.10 2.36 18.95
CA PHE A 359 23.98 3.30 18.86
C PHE A 359 23.89 4.14 20.13
N SER A 360 23.12 5.22 20.09
CA SER A 360 22.73 5.95 21.30
C SER A 360 21.23 6.22 21.32
N VAL A 361 20.69 6.45 22.50
CA VAL A 361 19.25 6.63 22.71
C VAL A 361 18.99 7.87 23.56
N LEU A 362 18.20 8.80 23.05
CA LEU A 362 17.60 9.89 23.81
C LEU A 362 16.17 9.52 24.17
N ILE A 363 15.85 9.56 25.47
CA ILE A 363 14.49 9.34 25.97
C ILE A 363 13.99 10.63 26.58
N VAL A 364 12.81 11.10 26.16
CA VAL A 364 12.15 12.30 26.68
C VAL A 364 10.75 11.92 27.15
N VAL A 365 10.39 12.28 28.39
CA VAL A 365 9.09 11.94 28.98
C VAL A 365 8.47 13.14 29.67
N THR A 366 7.20 13.39 29.37
CA THR A 366 6.30 14.19 30.22
C THR A 366 5.23 13.27 30.77
N ALA A 367 5.00 13.27 32.09
CA ALA A 367 4.07 12.32 32.70
C ALA A 367 3.06 13.01 33.63
N GLY A 368 1.79 12.96 33.21
CA GLY A 368 0.64 13.23 34.05
C GLY A 368 -0.03 11.92 34.46
N VAL A 369 -0.68 11.89 35.62
CA VAL A 369 -1.48 10.73 36.09
C VAL A 369 -2.89 11.17 36.51
N GLY A 370 -3.36 12.29 35.97
CA GLY A 370 -4.65 12.90 36.33
C GLY A 370 -5.85 12.05 35.89
N ASN A 371 -5.70 11.39 34.76
CA ASN A 371 -6.63 10.54 34.01
C ASN A 371 -6.07 9.10 33.89
N ALA A 372 -5.45 8.59 34.95
CA ALA A 372 -4.90 7.24 34.94
C ALA A 372 -6.01 6.19 34.75
N VAL A 373 -5.76 5.20 33.89
CA VAL A 373 -6.72 4.17 33.48
C VAL A 373 -6.09 2.79 33.59
N ASP A 374 -6.85 1.82 34.09
CA ASP A 374 -6.56 0.41 33.88
C ASP A 374 -7.14 -0.03 32.53
N ALA A 375 -6.26 -0.23 31.54
CA ALA A 375 -6.65 -0.65 30.19
C ALA A 375 -7.46 -1.96 30.16
N SER A 376 -7.29 -2.86 31.15
CA SER A 376 -8.06 -4.11 31.24
C SER A 376 -9.52 -3.90 31.69
N MET A 377 -9.83 -2.72 32.25
CA MET A 377 -11.14 -2.33 32.75
C MET A 377 -11.70 -1.08 32.06
N ALA A 378 -11.09 -0.65 30.94
CA ALA A 378 -11.45 0.57 30.23
C ALA A 378 -12.93 0.63 29.79
N SER A 379 -13.59 -0.52 29.59
CA SER A 379 -15.03 -0.58 29.26
C SER A 379 -15.96 0.00 30.33
N LYS A 380 -15.45 0.27 31.54
CA LYS A 380 -16.21 0.90 32.63
C LYS A 380 -16.13 2.43 32.61
N HIS A 381 -15.21 2.99 31.82
CA HIS A 381 -15.04 4.44 31.68
C HIS A 381 -16.13 5.04 30.78
N ARG A 382 -16.51 6.29 31.08
CA ARG A 382 -17.30 7.11 30.15
C ARG A 382 -16.37 7.64 29.05
N GLU A 383 -16.88 7.84 27.84
CA GLU A 383 -16.14 8.45 26.71
C GLU A 383 -15.88 9.96 26.94
N VAL A 384 -15.19 10.32 28.04
CA VAL A 384 -14.77 11.70 28.31
C VAL A 384 -13.25 11.72 28.32
N VAL A 385 -12.67 12.23 27.24
CA VAL A 385 -11.23 12.41 27.10
C VAL A 385 -10.82 13.58 27.98
N THR A 386 -10.20 13.30 29.13
CA THR A 386 -9.60 14.35 29.96
C THR A 386 -8.09 14.41 29.71
N PRO A 387 -7.49 15.60 29.55
CA PRO A 387 -6.06 15.75 29.39
C PRO A 387 -5.29 15.31 30.64
N GLY A 388 -4.26 14.48 30.47
CA GLY A 388 -3.45 13.98 31.59
C GLY A 388 -2.36 13.00 31.20
N THR A 389 -1.83 13.15 29.98
CA THR A 389 -1.09 12.12 29.25
C THR A 389 0.31 11.81 29.76
N ILE A 390 0.75 10.56 29.61
CA ILE A 390 2.18 10.21 29.59
C ILE A 390 2.64 10.19 28.13
N ASN A 391 3.43 11.19 27.75
CA ASN A 391 4.08 11.26 26.43
C ASN A 391 5.51 10.79 26.55
N SER A 392 5.90 9.82 25.72
CA SER A 392 7.25 9.25 25.70
C SER A 392 7.86 9.34 24.30
N TRP A 393 9.00 10.02 24.17
CA TRP A 393 9.78 10.08 22.94
C TRP A 393 11.05 9.26 23.10
N ILE A 394 11.32 8.38 22.14
CA ILE A 394 12.50 7.53 22.11
C ILE A 394 13.20 7.78 20.77
N PHE A 395 14.31 8.51 20.79
CA PHE A 395 15.12 8.73 19.60
C PHE A 395 16.31 7.78 19.65
N VAL A 396 16.48 6.99 18.59
CA VAL A 396 17.57 6.03 18.44
C VAL A 396 18.49 6.47 17.32
N ASN A 397 19.74 6.78 17.65
CA ASN A 397 20.80 7.03 16.68
C ASN A 397 21.29 5.67 16.16
N GLY A 398 20.58 5.10 15.19
CA GLY A 398 20.80 3.77 14.64
C GLY A 398 19.82 3.39 13.53
N HIS A 399 20.05 2.24 12.88
CA HIS A 399 19.20 1.72 11.82
C HIS A 399 18.26 0.64 12.35
N LEU A 400 16.99 0.97 12.55
CA LEU A 400 16.00 0.03 13.08
C LEU A 400 15.25 -0.71 11.97
N SER A 401 15.09 -2.02 12.13
CA SER A 401 14.10 -2.81 11.38
C SER A 401 12.66 -2.45 11.80
N GLU A 402 11.68 -2.84 10.99
CA GLU A 402 10.25 -2.70 11.38
C GLU A 402 9.91 -3.48 12.65
N GLU A 403 10.50 -4.67 12.81
CA GLU A 403 10.33 -5.48 14.01
C GLU A 403 10.93 -4.78 15.25
N ALA A 404 12.08 -4.11 15.10
CA ALA A 404 12.69 -3.33 16.17
C ALA A 404 11.80 -2.14 16.60
N PHE A 405 11.18 -1.41 15.67
CA PHE A 405 10.21 -0.35 16.02
C PHE A 405 9.05 -0.88 16.86
N ILE A 406 8.45 -2.00 16.45
CA ILE A 406 7.32 -2.62 17.16
C ILE A 406 7.75 -3.06 18.57
N GLN A 407 8.87 -3.79 18.67
CA GLN A 407 9.37 -4.29 19.95
C GLN A 407 9.79 -3.16 20.90
N ALA A 408 10.33 -2.05 20.37
CA ALA A 408 10.68 -0.86 21.15
C ALA A 408 9.44 -0.23 21.80
N MET A 409 8.36 -0.06 21.02
CA MET A 409 7.08 0.46 21.51
C MET A 409 6.48 -0.44 22.60
N MET A 410 6.52 -1.77 22.41
CA MET A 410 6.07 -2.74 23.41
C MET A 410 6.87 -2.65 24.70
N THR A 411 8.21 -2.69 24.60
CA THR A 411 9.12 -2.63 25.75
C THR A 411 8.93 -1.35 26.56
N ALA A 412 8.78 -0.21 25.88
CA ALA A 412 8.51 1.07 26.52
C ALA A 412 7.14 1.09 27.22
N THR A 413 6.11 0.53 26.59
CA THR A 413 4.76 0.44 27.18
C THR A 413 4.75 -0.43 28.44
N GLU A 414 5.43 -1.58 28.41
CA GLU A 414 5.59 -2.47 29.56
C GLU A 414 6.34 -1.79 30.72
N ALA A 415 7.44 -1.09 30.41
CA ALA A 415 8.22 -0.34 31.39
C ALA A 415 7.40 0.78 32.06
N LYS A 416 6.65 1.55 31.26
CA LYS A 416 5.72 2.59 31.77
C LYS A 416 4.65 1.99 32.68
N ALA A 417 4.00 0.90 32.26
CA ALA A 417 2.97 0.23 33.08
C ALA A 417 3.56 -0.26 34.41
N LYS A 418 4.79 -0.77 34.39
CA LYS A 418 5.51 -1.18 35.60
C LYS A 418 5.75 0.00 36.57
N VAL A 419 6.09 1.19 36.06
CA VAL A 419 6.20 2.40 36.89
C VAL A 419 4.88 2.74 37.58
N LEU A 420 3.76 2.70 36.85
CA LEU A 420 2.44 2.99 37.42
C LEU A 420 2.06 1.99 38.51
N MET A 421 2.41 0.72 38.32
CA MET A 421 2.24 -0.32 39.32
C MET A 421 3.08 -0.06 40.57
N ASP A 422 4.37 0.22 40.41
CA ASP A 422 5.30 0.41 41.54
C ASP A 422 5.01 1.70 42.32
N LEU A 423 4.41 2.70 41.68
CA LEU A 423 3.94 3.95 42.31
C LEU A 423 2.49 3.89 42.80
N GLU A 424 1.85 2.71 42.71
CA GLU A 424 0.44 2.45 43.05
C GLU A 424 -0.51 3.51 42.48
N VAL A 425 -0.28 3.93 41.24
CA VAL A 425 -1.18 4.87 40.55
C VAL A 425 -2.51 4.18 40.33
N ARG A 426 -3.59 4.76 40.88
CA ARG A 426 -4.93 4.18 40.78
C ARG A 426 -5.76 4.85 39.71
N ASP A 427 -6.51 4.02 38.99
CA ASP A 427 -7.66 4.44 38.23
C ASP A 427 -8.76 4.89 39.21
N LYS A 428 -9.21 6.14 39.06
CA LYS A 428 -10.19 6.76 39.98
C LYS A 428 -11.58 6.15 39.84
N GLU A 429 -11.94 5.62 38.67
CA GLU A 429 -13.26 5.07 38.43
C GLU A 429 -13.36 3.63 38.93
N THR A 430 -12.33 2.82 38.67
CA THR A 430 -12.36 1.39 38.99
C THR A 430 -11.68 1.07 40.33
N GLY A 431 -10.85 1.96 40.86
CA GLY A 431 -10.06 1.77 42.07
C GLY A 431 -8.87 0.82 41.91
N THR A 432 -8.67 0.27 40.71
CA THR A 432 -7.58 -0.66 40.36
C THR A 432 -6.28 0.08 40.06
N VAL A 433 -5.20 -0.68 39.87
CA VAL A 433 -3.89 -0.12 39.49
C VAL A 433 -3.90 0.19 38.00
N ALA A 434 -3.58 1.43 37.66
CA ALA A 434 -3.55 1.89 36.28
C ALA A 434 -2.37 1.27 35.50
N THR A 435 -2.59 1.06 34.21
CA THR A 435 -1.57 0.58 33.25
C THR A 435 -1.18 1.63 32.23
N GLY A 436 -1.93 2.74 32.18
CA GLY A 436 -1.63 3.92 31.38
C GLY A 436 -2.54 5.09 31.75
N THR A 437 -2.71 6.01 30.82
CA THR A 437 -3.74 7.04 30.82
C THR A 437 -4.66 6.91 29.61
N SER A 438 -5.79 7.61 29.59
CA SER A 438 -6.75 7.55 28.48
C SER A 438 -6.20 8.05 27.13
N THR A 439 -5.07 8.77 27.13
CA THR A 439 -4.53 9.47 25.95
C THR A 439 -3.05 9.22 25.70
N ASP A 440 -2.44 8.21 26.34
CA ASP A 440 -1.00 7.96 26.28
C ASP A 440 -0.45 7.98 24.86
N SER A 441 0.64 8.72 24.66
CA SER A 441 1.30 8.81 23.37
C SER A 441 2.76 8.39 23.47
N ILE A 442 3.21 7.61 22.51
CA ILE A 442 4.60 7.16 22.41
C ILE A 442 5.06 7.29 20.96
N LEU A 443 6.32 7.71 20.79
CA LEU A 443 7.01 7.63 19.52
C LEU A 443 8.38 6.97 19.69
N VAL A 444 8.77 6.22 18.67
CA VAL A 444 10.13 5.74 18.45
C VAL A 444 10.59 6.31 17.12
N ALA A 445 11.64 7.13 17.14
CA ALA A 445 12.25 7.74 15.96
C ALA A 445 13.68 7.24 15.80
N ALA A 446 14.11 6.99 14.57
CA ALA A 446 15.46 6.51 14.28
C ALA A 446 16.11 7.25 13.12
N THR A 447 17.41 7.50 13.23
CA THR A 447 18.24 8.14 12.19
C THR A 447 18.39 7.30 10.93
N GLN A 448 18.13 5.98 11.01
CA GLN A 448 18.34 5.01 9.93
C GLN A 448 19.81 4.95 9.46
N SER A 449 20.75 5.27 10.36
CA SER A 449 22.19 5.24 10.11
C SER A 449 22.92 4.14 10.89
N GLY A 450 24.12 3.76 10.44
CA GLY A 450 24.94 2.73 11.08
C GLY A 450 24.49 1.30 10.80
N GLU A 451 24.87 0.38 11.69
CA GLU A 451 24.51 -1.04 11.57
C GLU A 451 23.03 -1.27 11.85
N LYS A 452 22.45 -2.23 11.12
CA LYS A 452 21.04 -2.59 11.26
C LYS A 452 20.81 -3.31 12.59
N ILE A 453 19.88 -2.79 13.38
CA ILE A 453 19.36 -3.34 14.62
C ILE A 453 18.05 -4.05 14.29
N ASP A 454 18.09 -5.39 14.29
CA ASP A 454 16.93 -6.20 13.91
C ASP A 454 15.88 -6.30 15.02
N PHE A 455 16.26 -6.17 16.30
CA PHE A 455 15.41 -6.46 17.45
C PHE A 455 15.57 -5.45 18.59
N ALA A 456 14.45 -5.07 19.21
CA ALA A 456 14.40 -4.17 20.37
C ALA A 456 13.61 -4.77 21.55
N GLY A 457 13.41 -6.09 21.58
CA GLY A 457 12.75 -6.79 22.68
C GLY A 457 13.50 -6.64 24.00
N THR A 458 12.81 -6.88 25.12
CA THR A 458 13.26 -6.57 26.50
C THR A 458 14.68 -7.02 26.87
N VAL A 459 15.19 -8.11 26.28
CA VAL A 459 16.54 -8.65 26.56
C VAL A 459 17.63 -8.20 25.58
N THR A 460 17.26 -7.55 24.47
CA THR A 460 18.21 -7.07 23.47
C THR A 460 18.94 -5.82 23.98
N PRO A 461 20.10 -5.44 23.40
CA PRO A 461 20.82 -4.24 23.81
C PRO A 461 19.94 -2.98 23.79
N LEU A 462 19.21 -2.76 22.69
CA LEU A 462 18.32 -1.61 22.54
C LEU A 462 17.13 -1.70 23.52
N GLY A 463 16.49 -2.88 23.64
CA GLY A 463 15.35 -3.06 24.54
C GLY A 463 15.70 -2.84 26.02
N LYS A 464 16.91 -3.24 26.47
CA LYS A 464 17.39 -2.98 27.83
C LYS A 464 17.48 -1.49 28.14
N ILE A 465 18.02 -0.70 27.20
CA ILE A 465 18.14 0.75 27.36
C ILE A 465 16.77 1.42 27.34
N ILE A 466 15.90 1.05 26.40
CA ILE A 466 14.53 1.58 26.32
C ILE A 466 13.77 1.26 27.61
N GLY A 467 13.76 0.00 28.05
CA GLY A 467 13.05 -0.42 29.24
C GLY A 467 13.54 0.30 30.51
N LYS A 468 14.86 0.36 30.71
CA LYS A 468 15.46 1.08 31.84
C LYS A 468 15.14 2.58 31.78
N GLY A 469 15.38 3.21 30.63
CA GLY A 469 15.28 4.65 30.50
C GLY A 469 13.84 5.16 30.57
N ILE A 470 12.88 4.44 29.98
CA ILE A 470 11.47 4.76 30.14
C ILE A 470 11.05 4.63 31.60
N TYR A 471 11.43 3.52 32.26
CA TYR A 471 11.12 3.33 33.68
C TYR A 471 11.64 4.51 34.54
N GLU A 472 12.92 4.86 34.40
CA GLU A 472 13.55 5.93 35.19
C GLU A 472 12.98 7.32 34.85
N CYS A 473 12.82 7.66 33.57
CA CYS A 473 12.30 8.95 33.13
C CYS A 473 10.84 9.14 33.55
N THR A 474 9.98 8.14 33.32
CA THR A 474 8.57 8.21 33.72
C THR A 474 8.44 8.32 35.24
N GLN A 475 9.22 7.55 36.00
CA GLN A 475 9.20 7.64 37.46
C GLN A 475 9.58 9.05 37.93
N LYS A 476 10.69 9.61 37.42
CA LYS A 476 11.13 10.98 37.75
C LYS A 476 10.08 12.04 37.36
N ALA A 477 9.48 11.91 36.17
CA ALA A 477 8.49 12.86 35.67
C ALA A 477 7.21 12.87 36.52
N ILE A 478 6.70 11.70 36.92
CA ILE A 478 5.53 11.60 37.80
C ILE A 478 5.81 12.23 39.16
N HIS A 479 6.99 11.99 39.75
CA HIS A 479 7.35 12.60 41.03
C HIS A 479 7.43 14.13 40.94
N LYS A 480 8.04 14.65 39.87
CA LYS A 480 8.18 16.08 39.62
C LYS A 480 6.80 16.76 39.46
N SER A 481 5.93 16.18 38.63
CA SER A 481 4.55 16.67 38.45
C SER A 481 3.73 16.63 39.75
N ARG A 482 3.84 15.54 40.54
CA ARG A 482 3.17 15.43 41.85
C ARG A 482 3.66 16.47 42.86
N LYS A 483 4.97 16.78 42.86
CA LYS A 483 5.56 17.78 43.76
C LYS A 483 5.04 19.18 43.41
N ARG A 484 5.08 19.55 42.12
CA ARG A 484 4.56 20.85 41.65
C ARG A 484 3.09 21.02 42.01
N LYS A 485 2.27 19.98 41.80
CA LYS A 485 0.85 20.02 42.17
C LYS A 485 0.63 20.33 43.66
N LYS A 486 1.41 19.73 44.57
CA LYS A 486 1.32 20.05 46.00
C LYS A 486 1.66 21.52 46.27
N GLU A 487 2.70 22.04 45.61
CA GLU A 487 3.09 23.44 45.75
C GLU A 487 2.04 24.41 45.17
N THR A 488 1.26 24.02 44.15
CA THR A 488 0.21 24.86 43.57
C THR A 488 -1.15 24.75 44.29
N ASP A 489 -1.42 23.64 44.98
CA ASP A 489 -2.64 23.45 45.77
C ASP A 489 -2.54 24.09 47.19
N ASP A 490 -1.32 24.45 47.62
CA ASP A 490 -1.01 25.09 48.92
C ASP A 490 -0.91 26.65 48.84
N ASP A 491 -0.92 27.24 47.64
CA ASP A 491 -1.01 28.69 47.34
C ASP A 491 -2.45 29.08 46.95
#